data_AF-A0A225CPP1-F1
#
_entry.id   AF-A0A225CPP1-F1
#
_cell.length_a   1.000
_cell.length_b   1.000
_cell.length_c   1.000
_cell.angle_alpha   90.00
_cell.angle_beta   90.00
_cell.angle_gamma   90.00
#
_symmetry.space_group_name_H-M   'P 1'
#
loop_
_entity.id
_entity.type
_entity.pdbx_description
1 polymer ?
#
loop_
_entity_poly.entity_id
_entity_poly.type
_entity_poly.pdbx_seq_one_letter_code
_entity_poly.pdbx_strand_id
1 'polypeptide(L)'
;MGGRRDRYAPGKDRQTLDQLTTGRSRRDVQAIRDALSSVSPGDVVRVVIRSPRYGLHAVDGTVRTGANGQMSVADTALGAAGEIQGLSVTAEAESATEPELPSSVSGLAHGAAVRVTFDEPAYGPFHVTGPLSAGDDAFLLVGNWIVVDGDRFAPRVVGVEVVGDVEVHPANIPPRRPSVEDSAVPVPGLSA
;
A
#
# COMPACT_ATOMS: atom_id res chain seq x y z
N MET A 1 33.78 5.07 -15.91
CA MET A 1 33.16 4.27 -14.82
C MET A 1 32.00 5.12 -14.29
N GLY A 2 30.84 5.01 -14.93
CA GLY A 2 29.73 5.96 -14.79
C GLY A 2 28.86 5.66 -13.57
N GLY A 3 28.67 6.66 -12.72
CA GLY A 3 27.88 6.57 -11.50
C GLY A 3 26.39 6.32 -11.78
N ARG A 4 25.83 5.32 -11.10
CA ARG A 4 24.39 5.21 -10.85
C ARG A 4 24.07 6.20 -9.75
N ARG A 5 23.68 7.43 -10.13
CA ARG A 5 23.13 8.41 -9.19
C ARG A 5 21.63 8.20 -9.13
N ASP A 6 21.15 7.93 -7.92
CA ASP A 6 19.84 8.27 -7.36
C ASP A 6 18.73 8.57 -8.39
N ARG A 7 18.00 7.52 -8.80
CA ARG A 7 16.69 7.66 -9.46
C ARG A 7 15.56 7.50 -8.45
N TYR A 8 15.70 8.10 -7.27
CA TYR A 8 14.63 8.10 -6.27
C TYR A 8 14.16 9.53 -6.00
N ALA A 9 12.85 9.75 -6.13
CA ALA A 9 12.23 11.06 -5.91
C ALA A 9 12.52 11.52 -4.45
N PRO A 10 13.10 12.72 -4.23
CA PRO A 10 14.02 12.89 -3.10
C PRO A 10 13.36 13.16 -1.73
N GLY A 11 12.06 13.45 -1.66
CA GLY A 11 11.43 13.97 -0.43
C GLY A 11 10.48 13.02 0.30
N LYS A 12 9.30 12.79 -0.28
CA LYS A 12 8.20 12.06 0.39
C LYS A 12 8.34 10.55 0.29
N ASP A 13 8.85 10.08 -0.84
CA ASP A 13 9.24 8.68 -1.04
C ASP A 13 10.29 8.28 -0.01
N ARG A 14 11.30 9.13 0.22
CA ARG A 14 12.25 8.96 1.33
C ARG A 14 11.56 8.83 2.69
N GLN A 15 10.60 9.70 3.01
CA GLN A 15 9.89 9.63 4.30
C GLN A 15 9.11 8.33 4.50
N THR A 16 8.45 7.81 3.46
CA THR A 16 7.77 6.52 3.53
C THR A 16 8.77 5.38 3.67
N LEU A 17 9.87 5.41 2.91
CA LEU A 17 10.94 4.42 3.03
C LEU A 17 11.59 4.44 4.41
N ASP A 18 11.85 5.62 4.98
CA ASP A 18 12.38 5.80 6.33
C ASP A 18 11.43 5.21 7.38
N GLN A 19 10.12 5.34 7.17
CA GLN A 19 9.13 4.69 8.04
C GLN A 19 9.07 3.17 7.85
N LEU A 20 9.39 2.65 6.66
CA LEU A 20 9.48 1.21 6.41
C LEU A 20 10.72 0.60 7.07
N THR A 21 11.86 1.31 7.10
CA THR A 21 13.11 0.85 7.72
C THR A 21 13.17 1.02 9.24
N THR A 22 12.32 1.87 9.81
CA THR A 22 12.22 2.09 11.27
C THR A 22 11.01 1.37 11.86
N GLY A 23 11.14 0.74 13.03
CA GLY A 23 10.07 -0.07 13.62
C GLY A 23 8.74 0.67 13.83
N ARG A 24 8.60 1.39 14.94
CA ARG A 24 7.37 2.14 15.26
C ARG A 24 7.67 3.63 15.27
N SER A 25 7.32 4.31 14.18
CA SER A 25 7.30 5.77 14.16
C SER A 25 6.15 6.31 15.01
N ARG A 26 6.43 7.36 15.78
CA ARG A 26 5.41 8.05 16.59
C ARG A 26 4.44 8.74 15.64
N ARG A 27 3.15 8.42 15.78
CA ARG A 27 2.09 9.06 15.02
C ARG A 27 1.85 10.49 15.52
N ASP A 28 1.94 11.46 14.62
CA ASP A 28 1.50 12.83 14.90
C ASP A 28 0.00 12.96 14.60
N VAL A 29 -0.81 12.74 15.62
CA VAL A 29 -2.28 12.79 15.51
C VAL A 29 -2.77 14.18 15.15
N GLN A 30 -2.09 15.24 15.63
CA GLN A 30 -2.50 16.61 15.35
C GLN A 30 -2.26 16.93 13.88
N ALA A 31 -1.06 16.65 13.38
CA ALA A 31 -0.73 16.84 11.96
C ALA A 31 -1.67 16.05 11.04
N ILE A 32 -2.07 14.84 11.42
CA ILE A 32 -3.04 14.05 10.64
C ILE A 32 -4.43 14.68 10.65
N ARG A 33 -4.91 15.18 11.79
CA ARG A 33 -6.21 15.87 11.86
C ARG A 33 -6.20 17.16 11.04
N ASP A 34 -5.12 17.92 11.11
CA ASP A 34 -4.97 19.15 10.35
C ASP A 34 -4.93 18.85 8.84
N ALA A 35 -4.18 17.82 8.43
CA ALA A 35 -4.18 17.34 7.05
C ALA A 35 -5.56 16.87 6.59
N LEU A 36 -6.26 16.06 7.41
CA LEU A 36 -7.62 15.58 7.08
C LEU A 36 -8.62 16.74 6.92
N SER A 37 -8.46 17.80 7.72
CA SER A 37 -9.33 18.98 7.65
C SER A 37 -9.10 19.87 6.43
N SER A 38 -7.92 19.75 5.79
CA SER A 38 -7.55 20.52 4.61
C SER A 38 -7.75 19.76 3.30
N VAL A 39 -7.91 18.44 3.36
CA VAL A 39 -8.15 17.59 2.19
C VAL A 39 -9.54 17.84 1.59
N SER A 40 -9.56 17.99 0.28
CA SER A 40 -10.75 18.13 -0.55
C SER A 40 -10.81 17.04 -1.64
N PRO A 41 -12.00 16.72 -2.16
CA PRO A 41 -12.13 15.85 -3.33
C PRO A 41 -11.35 16.41 -4.52
N GLY A 42 -10.62 15.54 -5.21
CA GLY A 42 -9.72 15.92 -6.32
C GLY A 42 -8.28 16.18 -5.89
N ASP A 43 -7.99 16.34 -4.60
CA ASP A 43 -6.62 16.45 -4.12
C ASP A 43 -5.86 15.14 -4.37
N VAL A 44 -4.59 15.25 -4.74
CA VAL A 44 -3.68 14.10 -4.74
C VAL A 44 -3.05 14.02 -3.36
N VAL A 45 -3.16 12.88 -2.71
CA VAL A 45 -2.64 12.71 -1.35
C VAL A 45 -1.85 11.42 -1.23
N ARG A 46 -0.97 11.40 -0.23
CA ARG A 46 -0.32 10.21 0.30
C ARG A 46 -0.88 9.89 1.68
N VAL A 47 -1.40 8.69 1.86
CA VAL A 47 -1.87 8.17 3.15
C VAL A 47 -0.95 7.04 3.58
N VAL A 48 -0.35 7.14 4.77
CA VAL A 48 0.42 6.05 5.38
C VAL A 48 -0.48 5.32 6.37
N ILE A 49 -0.57 4.01 6.26
CA ILE A 49 -1.51 3.15 6.98
C ILE A 49 -0.72 2.03 7.66
N ARG A 50 -1.05 1.73 8.92
CA ARG A 50 -0.54 0.55 9.61
C ARG A 50 -1.67 -0.43 9.84
N SER A 51 -1.67 -1.51 9.08
CA SER A 51 -2.62 -2.61 9.21
C SER A 51 -1.97 -3.80 9.92
N PRO A 52 -2.63 -4.43 10.91
CA PRO A 52 -2.16 -5.70 11.46
C PRO A 52 -2.04 -6.82 10.40
N ARG A 53 -2.91 -6.77 9.38
CA ARG A 53 -2.99 -7.80 8.32
C ARG A 53 -2.02 -7.54 7.16
N TYR A 54 -1.77 -6.27 6.85
CA TYR A 54 -1.02 -5.87 5.65
C TYR A 54 0.27 -5.09 5.94
N GLY A 55 0.59 -4.88 7.21
CA GLY A 55 1.78 -4.14 7.62
C GLY A 55 1.67 -2.65 7.39
N LEU A 56 2.83 -1.97 7.39
CA LEU A 56 2.92 -0.55 7.09
C LEU A 56 3.00 -0.35 5.58
N HIS A 57 2.08 0.44 5.03
CA HIS A 57 2.07 0.77 3.60
C HIS A 57 1.57 2.19 3.39
N ALA A 58 1.91 2.78 2.25
CA ALA A 58 1.42 4.07 1.80
C ALA A 58 0.56 3.89 0.55
N VAL A 59 -0.51 4.69 0.45
CA VAL A 59 -1.38 4.79 -0.73
C VAL A 59 -1.31 6.21 -1.24
N ASP A 60 -0.92 6.35 -2.51
CA ASP A 60 -0.86 7.61 -3.24
C ASP A 60 -1.96 7.63 -4.29
N GLY A 61 -2.84 8.61 -4.25
CA GLY A 61 -3.90 8.69 -5.23
C GLY A 61 -4.75 9.94 -5.10
N THR A 62 -5.74 10.04 -5.98
CA THR A 62 -6.71 11.14 -5.96
C THR A 62 -7.79 10.86 -4.91
N VAL A 63 -8.10 11.87 -4.10
CA VAL A 63 -9.18 11.83 -3.12
C VAL A 63 -10.52 11.86 -3.86
N ARG A 64 -11.39 10.91 -3.52
CA ARG A 64 -12.75 10.79 -4.08
C ARG A 64 -13.77 10.78 -2.97
N THR A 65 -14.99 11.20 -3.27
CA THR A 65 -16.13 11.10 -2.36
C THR A 65 -17.01 9.93 -2.79
N GLY A 66 -17.18 8.96 -1.90
CA GLY A 66 -18.11 7.84 -2.09
C GLY A 66 -19.57 8.29 -2.00
N ALA A 67 -20.50 7.43 -2.41
CA ALA A 67 -21.94 7.72 -2.39
C ALA A 67 -22.49 8.03 -0.98
N ASN A 68 -21.81 7.55 0.06
CA ASN A 68 -22.13 7.81 1.48
C ASN A 68 -21.50 9.12 2.01
N GLY A 69 -20.89 9.94 1.15
CA GLY A 69 -20.22 11.19 1.53
C GLY A 69 -18.85 11.00 2.19
N GLN A 70 -18.35 9.77 2.35
CA GLN A 70 -17.02 9.52 2.90
C GLN A 70 -15.94 9.79 1.85
N MET A 71 -14.88 10.48 2.24
CA MET A 71 -13.70 10.66 1.40
C MET A 71 -12.80 9.43 1.49
N SER A 72 -12.26 9.00 0.34
CA SER A 72 -11.33 7.88 0.24
C SER A 72 -10.24 8.14 -0.79
N VAL A 73 -9.17 7.37 -0.69
CA VAL A 73 -8.08 7.28 -1.66
C VAL A 73 -7.92 5.80 -1.99
N ALA A 74 -8.13 5.44 -3.26
CA ALA A 74 -8.38 4.05 -3.64
C ALA A 74 -9.50 3.44 -2.75
N ASP A 75 -9.25 2.29 -2.13
CA ASP A 75 -10.16 1.62 -1.18
C ASP A 75 -10.04 2.13 0.27
N THR A 76 -9.11 3.04 0.56
CA THR A 76 -8.85 3.53 1.92
C THR A 76 -9.76 4.70 2.28
N ALA A 77 -10.66 4.51 3.25
CA ALA A 77 -11.47 5.58 3.81
C ALA A 77 -10.65 6.53 4.69
N LEU A 78 -10.68 7.83 4.40
CA LEU A 78 -9.97 8.85 5.18
C LEU A 78 -10.61 9.12 6.55
N GLY A 79 -11.86 8.66 6.75
CA GLY A 79 -12.54 8.66 8.05
C GLY A 79 -11.98 7.64 9.06
N ALA A 80 -11.20 6.65 8.61
CA ALA A 80 -10.62 5.60 9.45
C ALA A 80 -9.35 6.08 10.18
N ALA A 81 -9.47 7.17 10.94
CA ALA A 81 -8.34 7.83 11.58
C ALA A 81 -7.55 6.90 12.52
N GLY A 82 -8.07 5.76 12.99
CA GLY A 82 -7.34 4.84 13.87
C GLY A 82 -6.08 4.23 13.24
N GLU A 83 -6.11 3.96 11.94
CA GLU A 83 -5.07 3.19 11.24
C GLU A 83 -4.05 4.08 10.49
N ILE A 84 -4.46 5.30 10.16
CA ILE A 84 -3.63 6.31 9.48
C ILE A 84 -2.47 6.72 10.39
N GLN A 85 -1.25 6.50 9.92
CA GLN A 85 0.00 6.92 10.57
C GLN A 85 0.51 8.27 10.06
N GLY A 86 0.07 8.69 8.88
CA GLY A 86 0.45 9.97 8.27
C GLY A 86 -0.45 10.28 7.07
N LEU A 87 -0.63 11.56 6.79
CA LEU A 87 -1.37 12.05 5.63
C LEU A 87 -0.66 13.30 5.13
N SER A 88 -0.43 13.38 3.82
CA SER A 88 0.11 14.59 3.19
C SER A 88 -0.58 14.88 1.87
N VAL A 89 -0.93 16.14 1.64
CA VAL A 89 -1.43 16.60 0.34
C VAL A 89 -0.24 16.88 -0.58
N THR A 90 -0.37 16.48 -1.83
CA THR A 90 0.64 16.60 -2.88
C THR A 90 0.17 17.62 -3.89
N ALA A 91 0.87 18.77 -3.94
CA ALA A 91 0.50 19.90 -4.78
C ALA A 91 0.83 19.71 -6.28
N GLU A 92 1.68 18.73 -6.61
CA GLU A 92 2.09 18.40 -7.97
C GLU A 92 2.24 16.89 -8.06
N ALA A 93 1.72 16.28 -9.13
CA ALA A 93 2.08 14.92 -9.49
C ALA A 93 3.59 14.88 -9.75
N GLU A 94 4.36 14.63 -8.68
CA GLU A 94 5.80 14.45 -8.69
C GLU A 94 6.12 13.52 -9.86
N SER A 95 6.94 13.97 -10.81
CA SER A 95 7.15 13.33 -12.10
C SER A 95 7.34 11.83 -11.92
N ALA A 96 6.24 11.10 -12.07
CA ALA A 96 6.23 9.67 -11.89
C ALA A 96 6.97 9.12 -13.10
N THR A 97 8.04 8.38 -12.85
CA THR A 97 8.55 7.44 -13.83
C THR A 97 7.34 6.70 -14.40
N GLU A 98 7.23 6.65 -15.73
CA GLU A 98 6.12 5.97 -16.38
C GLU A 98 6.03 4.54 -15.83
N PRO A 99 4.84 4.09 -15.39
CA PRO A 99 4.71 2.80 -14.74
C PRO A 99 5.14 1.72 -15.74
N GLU A 100 6.17 0.97 -15.37
CA GLU A 100 6.67 -0.15 -16.17
C GLU A 100 6.33 -1.45 -15.45
N LEU A 101 5.58 -2.32 -16.13
CA LEU A 101 5.32 -3.67 -15.67
C LEU A 101 6.50 -4.56 -16.04
N PRO A 102 7.21 -5.17 -15.07
CA PRO A 102 8.27 -6.11 -15.37
C PRO A 102 7.76 -7.29 -16.22
N SER A 103 8.66 -7.92 -16.98
CA SER A 103 8.30 -9.07 -17.82
C SER A 103 8.01 -10.35 -17.02
N SER A 104 8.32 -10.38 -15.72
CA SER A 104 8.10 -11.54 -14.86
C SER A 104 7.92 -11.13 -13.40
N VAL A 105 7.26 -11.99 -12.62
CA VAL A 105 7.10 -11.84 -11.16
C VAL A 105 8.31 -12.37 -10.37
N SER A 106 9.37 -12.84 -11.05
CA SER A 106 10.54 -13.41 -10.41
C SER A 106 11.25 -12.39 -9.53
N GLY A 107 11.61 -12.78 -8.30
CA GLY A 107 12.22 -11.90 -7.30
C GLY A 107 11.23 -11.15 -6.42
N LEU A 108 9.92 -11.20 -6.71
CA LEU A 108 8.89 -10.72 -5.80
C LEU A 108 8.63 -11.78 -4.71
N ALA A 109 8.86 -11.39 -3.47
CA ALA A 109 8.73 -12.28 -2.32
C ALA A 109 8.16 -11.53 -1.12
N HIS A 110 7.63 -12.29 -0.17
CA HIS A 110 7.16 -11.74 1.10
C HIS A 110 8.24 -10.90 1.79
N GLY A 111 7.86 -9.71 2.25
CA GLY A 111 8.74 -8.75 2.93
C GLY A 111 9.48 -7.80 1.98
N ALA A 112 9.52 -8.07 0.66
CA ALA A 112 10.15 -7.17 -0.29
C ALA A 112 9.42 -5.83 -0.35
N ALA A 113 10.15 -4.72 -0.19
CA ALA A 113 9.61 -3.38 -0.37
C ALA A 113 9.36 -3.13 -1.87
N VAL A 114 8.13 -2.79 -2.20
CA VAL A 114 7.73 -2.47 -3.57
C VAL A 114 6.90 -1.20 -3.60
N ARG A 115 6.95 -0.53 -4.75
CA ARG A 115 5.94 0.44 -5.18
C ARG A 115 5.21 -0.17 -6.36
N VAL A 116 3.89 -0.28 -6.24
CA VAL A 116 3.03 -0.87 -7.28
C VAL A 116 2.07 0.19 -7.76
N THR A 117 1.96 0.32 -9.08
CA THR A 117 1.00 1.21 -9.74
C THR A 117 -0.19 0.40 -10.20
N PHE A 118 -1.38 0.84 -9.80
CA PHE A 118 -2.65 0.25 -10.19
C PHE A 118 -3.41 1.22 -11.08
N ASP A 119 -4.15 0.68 -12.05
CA ASP A 119 -5.17 1.40 -12.79
C ASP A 119 -6.50 0.64 -12.65
N GLU A 120 -7.35 1.10 -11.73
CA GLU A 120 -8.64 0.49 -11.43
C GLU A 120 -9.77 1.45 -11.84
N PRO A 121 -10.68 1.05 -12.75
CA PRO A 121 -11.79 1.89 -13.20
C PRO A 121 -12.58 2.61 -12.10
N ALA A 122 -12.76 1.99 -10.93
CA ALA A 122 -13.47 2.60 -9.80
C ALA A 122 -12.71 3.78 -9.16
N TYR A 123 -11.38 3.77 -9.20
CA TYR A 123 -10.51 4.68 -8.45
C TYR A 123 -9.66 5.59 -9.34
N GLY A 124 -9.38 5.18 -10.58
CA GLY A 124 -8.35 5.76 -11.43
C GLY A 124 -6.96 5.22 -11.08
N PRO A 125 -5.89 5.87 -11.56
CA PRO A 125 -4.53 5.48 -11.25
C PRO A 125 -4.16 5.84 -9.79
N PHE A 126 -3.52 4.90 -9.10
CA PHE A 126 -2.97 5.11 -7.76
C PHE A 126 -1.76 4.21 -7.54
N HIS A 127 -0.95 4.52 -6.53
CA HIS A 127 0.21 3.73 -6.15
C HIS A 127 0.06 3.22 -4.73
N VAL A 128 0.59 2.03 -4.49
CA VAL A 128 0.75 1.47 -3.16
C VAL A 128 2.21 1.14 -2.93
N THR A 129 2.79 1.69 -1.87
CA THR A 129 4.19 1.46 -1.48
C THR A 129 4.23 0.73 -0.14
N GLY A 130 4.91 -0.41 -0.07
CA GLY A 130 5.00 -1.19 1.17
C GLY A 130 5.62 -2.56 0.98
N PRO A 131 5.71 -3.37 2.05
CA PRO A 131 6.20 -4.73 1.94
C PRO A 131 5.15 -5.63 1.27
N LEU A 132 5.61 -6.53 0.42
CA LEU A 132 4.76 -7.61 -0.09
C LEU A 132 4.36 -8.57 1.03
N SER A 133 3.07 -8.86 1.13
CA SER A 133 2.52 -9.87 2.02
C SER A 133 2.15 -11.13 1.23
N ALA A 134 2.62 -12.29 1.70
CA ALA A 134 2.21 -13.59 1.17
C ALA A 134 1.29 -14.28 2.18
N GLY A 135 0.39 -15.11 1.68
CA GLY A 135 -0.33 -16.09 2.49
C GLY A 135 0.18 -17.49 2.20
N ASP A 136 -0.64 -18.46 2.58
CA ASP A 136 -0.54 -19.84 2.09
C ASP A 136 -1.28 -20.03 0.75
N ASP A 137 -1.79 -18.94 0.18
CA ASP A 137 -2.37 -18.85 -1.15
C ASP A 137 -1.34 -18.45 -2.21
N ALA A 138 -1.73 -18.45 -3.47
CA ALA A 138 -0.89 -18.05 -4.60
C ALA A 138 -0.73 -16.52 -4.74
N PHE A 139 -1.25 -15.72 -3.78
CA PHE A 139 -1.32 -14.27 -3.93
C PHE A 139 -0.18 -13.55 -3.21
N LEU A 140 0.43 -12.58 -3.90
CA LEU A 140 1.22 -11.53 -3.26
C LEU A 140 0.42 -10.24 -3.25
N LEU A 141 0.34 -9.60 -2.08
CA LEU A 141 -0.39 -8.35 -1.88
C LEU A 141 0.55 -7.24 -1.40
N VAL A 142 0.28 -6.00 -1.78
CA VAL A 142 0.83 -4.81 -1.13
C VAL A 142 -0.34 -4.01 -0.55
N GLY A 143 -0.33 -3.75 0.77
CA GLY A 143 -1.56 -3.36 1.45
C GLY A 143 -2.65 -4.43 1.24
N ASN A 144 -3.88 -3.99 0.93
CA ASN A 144 -5.01 -4.88 0.62
C ASN A 144 -5.06 -5.30 -0.87
N TRP A 145 -4.12 -4.85 -1.70
CA TRP A 145 -4.19 -4.97 -3.16
C TRP A 145 -3.38 -6.14 -3.69
N ILE A 146 -3.98 -6.98 -4.53
CA ILE A 146 -3.30 -8.14 -5.15
C ILE A 146 -2.34 -7.64 -6.24
N VAL A 147 -1.08 -8.01 -6.11
CA VAL A 147 0.00 -7.70 -7.08
C VAL A 147 0.24 -8.90 -7.99
N VAL A 148 0.28 -10.10 -7.42
CA VAL A 148 0.57 -11.36 -8.13
C VAL A 148 -0.51 -12.38 -7.82
N ASP A 149 -0.91 -13.13 -8.85
CA ASP A 149 -1.75 -14.33 -8.79
C ASP A 149 -0.98 -15.48 -9.45
N GLY A 150 -0.41 -16.37 -8.63
CA GLY A 150 0.43 -17.47 -9.10
C GLY A 150 1.71 -16.97 -9.74
N ASP A 151 1.82 -17.13 -11.06
CA ASP A 151 2.98 -16.75 -11.87
C ASP A 151 2.78 -15.46 -12.69
N ARG A 152 1.66 -14.73 -12.46
CA ARG A 152 1.26 -13.56 -13.24
C ARG A 152 0.97 -12.35 -12.37
N PHE A 153 1.17 -11.16 -12.95
CA PHE A 153 0.65 -9.93 -12.36
C PHE A 153 -0.87 -9.90 -12.42
N ALA A 154 -1.49 -9.34 -11.38
CA ALA A 154 -2.93 -9.14 -11.35
C ALA A 154 -3.39 -8.16 -12.45
N PRO A 155 -4.62 -8.27 -12.99
CA PRO A 155 -5.06 -7.52 -14.19
C PRO A 155 -5.01 -5.99 -14.10
N ARG A 156 -4.96 -5.43 -12.89
CA ARG A 156 -4.99 -3.99 -12.63
C ARG A 156 -3.60 -3.41 -12.35
N VAL A 157 -2.57 -4.25 -12.31
CA VAL A 157 -1.20 -3.82 -12.07
C VAL A 157 -0.60 -3.34 -13.39
N VAL A 158 -0.25 -2.07 -13.44
CA VAL A 158 0.35 -1.43 -14.63
C VAL A 158 1.82 -1.10 -14.45
N GLY A 159 2.34 -1.17 -13.22
CA GLY A 159 3.77 -1.04 -12.97
C GLY A 159 4.20 -1.59 -11.62
N VAL A 160 5.42 -2.13 -11.55
CA VAL A 160 6.02 -2.62 -10.30
C VAL A 160 7.47 -2.20 -10.24
N GLU A 161 7.80 -1.45 -9.19
CA GLU A 161 9.15 -1.03 -8.85
C GLU A 161 9.56 -1.71 -7.53
N VAL A 162 10.62 -2.52 -7.58
CA VAL A 162 11.25 -3.03 -6.36
C VAL A 162 12.12 -1.92 -5.79
N VAL A 163 11.89 -1.55 -4.54
CA VAL A 163 12.70 -0.54 -3.87
C VAL A 163 14.01 -1.19 -3.43
N GLY A 164 14.97 -1.27 -4.36
CA GLY A 164 16.32 -1.71 -4.09
C GLY A 164 16.97 -0.82 -3.03
N ASP A 165 17.69 -1.41 -2.08
CA ASP A 165 18.41 -0.76 -0.97
C ASP A 165 17.57 -0.44 0.29
N VAL A 166 16.32 -0.88 0.38
CA VAL A 166 15.49 -0.72 1.60
C VAL A 166 15.27 -2.07 2.27
N GLU A 167 15.88 -2.26 3.43
CA GLU A 167 15.54 -3.35 4.34
C GLU A 167 14.34 -2.95 5.22
N VAL A 168 13.18 -3.55 4.96
CA VAL A 168 11.97 -3.27 5.75
C VAL A 168 12.16 -3.82 7.15
N HIS A 169 11.91 -2.98 8.15
CA HIS A 169 11.98 -3.40 9.55
C HIS A 169 10.96 -4.54 9.82
N PRO A 170 11.32 -5.61 10.53
CA PRO A 170 10.44 -6.76 10.75
C PRO A 170 9.07 -6.40 11.33
N ALA A 171 9.00 -5.42 12.22
CA ALA A 171 7.73 -4.91 12.79
C ALA A 171 6.76 -4.23 11.78
N ASN A 172 7.23 -3.95 10.56
CA ASN A 172 6.42 -3.37 9.48
C ASN A 172 5.99 -4.42 8.45
N ILE A 173 6.59 -5.62 8.48
CA ILE A 173 6.19 -6.76 7.68
C ILE A 173 5.09 -7.51 8.44
N PRO A 174 3.89 -7.69 7.88
CA PRO A 174 2.85 -8.47 8.54
C PRO A 174 3.26 -9.95 8.59
N PRO A 175 2.75 -10.75 9.53
CA PRO A 175 2.88 -12.20 9.44
C PRO A 175 2.24 -12.71 8.13
N ARG A 176 2.68 -13.89 7.68
CA ARG A 176 2.03 -14.55 6.54
C ARG A 176 0.54 -14.74 6.82
N ARG A 177 -0.30 -14.48 5.83
CA ARG A 177 -1.75 -14.66 5.97
C ARG A 177 -2.03 -16.15 6.16
N PRO A 178 -2.80 -16.55 7.19
CA PRO A 178 -3.10 -17.95 7.42
C PRO A 178 -3.91 -18.53 6.24
N SER A 179 -3.66 -19.79 5.90
CA SER A 179 -4.53 -20.61 5.06
C SER A 179 -5.98 -20.49 5.54
N VAL A 180 -6.91 -20.27 4.61
CA VAL A 180 -8.33 -20.51 4.88
C VAL A 180 -8.55 -22.02 4.81
N GLU A 181 -7.97 -22.78 5.73
CA GLU A 181 -8.40 -24.15 6.00
C GLU A 181 -9.43 -24.11 7.13
N ASP A 182 -10.68 -24.10 6.69
CA ASP A 182 -11.92 -24.52 7.35
C ASP A 182 -12.01 -24.38 8.89
N SER A 183 -12.42 -23.20 9.36
CA SER A 183 -13.27 -23.17 10.55
C SER A 183 -14.71 -23.44 10.12
N ALA A 184 -14.98 -24.69 9.76
CA ALA A 184 -16.30 -25.27 9.93
C ALA A 184 -16.59 -25.23 11.43
N VAL A 185 -17.11 -24.09 11.90
CA VAL A 185 -17.75 -24.00 13.21
C VAL A 185 -18.89 -25.02 13.15
N PRO A 186 -18.87 -26.10 13.95
CA PRO A 186 -20.00 -27.01 13.99
C PRO A 186 -21.19 -26.19 14.48
N VAL A 187 -22.22 -26.04 13.65
CA VAL A 187 -23.48 -25.44 14.07
C VAL A 187 -24.10 -26.44 15.05
N PRO A 188 -24.22 -26.12 16.36
CA PRO A 188 -24.80 -27.07 17.31
C PRO A 188 -26.30 -27.19 17.00
N GLY A 189 -26.78 -28.39 16.63
CA GLY A 189 -28.22 -28.68 16.65
C GLY A 189 -28.84 -29.34 15.43
N LEU A 190 -28.10 -29.87 14.46
CA LEU A 190 -28.67 -30.71 13.41
C LEU A 190 -28.11 -32.14 13.51
N SER A 191 -28.77 -32.95 14.33
CA SER A 191 -28.74 -34.40 14.17
C SER A 191 -29.85 -34.81 13.21
N ALA A 192 -29.52 -35.77 12.35
CA ALA A 192 -30.40 -36.41 11.37
C ALA A 192 -31.62 -37.10 12.00
#